data_AF-A0A7K5X4U8-F1
#
_entry.id   AF-A0A7K5X4U8-F1
#
_cell.length_a   1.000
_cell.length_b   1.000
_cell.length_c   1.000
_cell.angle_alpha   90.00
_cell.angle_beta   90.00
_cell.angle_gamma   90.00
#
_symmetry.space_group_name_H-M   'P 1'
#
loop_
_entity.id
_entity.type
_entity.pdbx_description
1 polymer ?
#
loop_
_entity_poly.entity_id
_entity_poly.type
_entity_poly.pdbx_seq_one_letter_code
_entity_poly.pdbx_strand_id
1 'polypeptide(L)'
;DPLPPPLPKKQLQRAESLPEQGPSQHWRGDPTPWAASTFYSIPPPHPPHEEGTPSSIPPRDRPSWGPKRPLTKSQSLGEPVARSSPSSSPEEMTFGTADGELGRLLESPAGVCGVVLGCQAATLARLSARIQEKLLGSEERQRLLEAELAGKGWAALSLLEREPCCQSGDAWYFPVGFAFEQSQLVFAAKVPKPCCASLWVQSSLGAHCSIQRLISRFTDRLPWELVLPGSPEEQSQSPSGEEPAHLATCPVLQVFISPEVPYQTLAGFVKGTHSLHRSSPGHYERLACLLLLQVCMGLEHLRAQNVGQGDLCPENLLLVQCPCPPQSQQGKEAALGLSLPRLLISSFFKVKDKQRPCSTSQEQDWTKGLAAPPTLVADELNVGMLIYQILHVDISLENALGFRSNRLPEFPSLSIYSMGLKRLAMLLLHRDPCKRVSIEQARSILQVLLWGPRQELFARSKKTLTLLRSWVEVKRALLLLKFAENSAGAVGSPGLEEWLCCQYFKEVTEHTLYQVTQALYT
;
A
#
# COMPACT_ATOMS: atom_id res chain seq x y z
N ASP A 1 8.07 54.95 -36.18
CA ASP A 1 9.07 53.85 -36.16
C ASP A 1 10.31 54.27 -35.39
N PRO A 2 10.81 53.39 -34.52
CA PRO A 2 12.15 52.83 -34.73
C PRO A 2 12.12 51.29 -34.80
N LEU A 3 13.11 50.68 -35.46
CA LEU A 3 13.25 49.22 -35.52
C LEU A 3 13.73 48.63 -34.18
N PRO A 4 13.30 47.42 -33.79
CA PRO A 4 13.91 46.66 -32.72
C PRO A 4 15.29 46.10 -33.12
N PRO A 5 16.21 45.84 -32.17
CA PRO A 5 17.55 45.31 -32.45
C PRO A 5 17.53 43.83 -32.89
N PRO A 6 18.57 43.36 -33.62
CA PRO A 6 18.64 41.99 -34.12
C PRO A 6 18.88 40.94 -33.03
N LEU A 7 18.26 39.77 -33.19
CA LEU A 7 18.36 38.63 -32.29
C LEU A 7 19.75 37.95 -32.34
N PRO A 8 20.22 37.34 -31.23
CA PRO A 8 21.51 36.65 -31.19
C PRO A 8 21.54 35.39 -32.07
N LYS A 9 22.64 35.22 -32.82
CA LYS A 9 22.85 34.06 -33.70
C LYS A 9 23.11 32.80 -32.88
N LYS A 10 22.22 31.81 -32.96
CA LYS A 10 22.50 30.44 -32.47
C LYS A 10 23.59 29.80 -33.33
N GLN A 11 24.75 29.49 -32.74
CA GLN A 11 25.68 28.53 -33.33
C GLN A 11 25.11 27.12 -33.14
N LEU A 12 24.66 26.51 -34.23
CA LEU A 12 24.39 25.08 -34.27
C LEU A 12 25.72 24.36 -34.49
N GLN A 13 26.21 23.64 -33.48
CA GLN A 13 27.29 22.67 -33.70
C GLN A 13 26.73 21.52 -34.54
N ARG A 14 27.31 21.34 -35.73
CA ARG A 14 26.96 20.28 -36.67
C ARG A 14 27.74 19.03 -36.29
N ALA A 15 27.05 17.91 -36.09
CA ALA A 15 27.73 16.62 -35.97
C ALA A 15 28.43 16.29 -37.30
N GLU A 16 29.69 15.86 -37.22
CA GLU A 16 30.48 15.48 -38.41
C GLU A 16 30.15 14.04 -38.82
N SER A 17 29.39 13.90 -39.90
CA SER A 17 29.13 12.60 -40.55
C SER A 17 30.23 12.29 -41.57
N LEU A 18 31.02 11.25 -41.32
CA LEU A 18 31.94 10.69 -42.32
C LEU A 18 31.15 10.09 -43.50
N PRO A 19 31.59 10.29 -44.76
CA PRO A 19 30.92 9.70 -45.93
C PRO A 19 31.49 8.31 -46.25
N GLU A 20 30.67 7.27 -46.14
CA GLU A 20 30.99 5.96 -46.73
C GLU A 20 30.74 5.98 -48.25
N GLN A 21 31.71 5.48 -49.03
CA GLN A 21 31.55 5.26 -50.47
C GLN A 21 30.99 3.85 -50.72
N GLY A 22 29.73 3.76 -51.14
CA GLY A 22 29.17 2.54 -51.73
C GLY A 22 29.20 2.57 -53.26
N PRO A 23 29.43 1.43 -53.94
CA PRO A 23 28.91 1.17 -55.27
C PRO A 23 27.54 0.45 -55.20
N SER A 24 26.69 0.65 -56.21
CA SER A 24 25.29 0.20 -56.19
C SER A 24 24.99 -0.97 -57.13
N GLN A 25 23.99 -1.81 -56.74
CA GLN A 25 23.05 -2.57 -57.59
C GLN A 25 22.20 -3.54 -56.72
N HIS A 26 21.01 -4.03 -57.10
CA HIS A 26 19.83 -3.39 -57.69
C HIS A 26 18.64 -4.39 -57.56
N TRP A 27 17.43 -3.93 -57.17
CA TRP A 27 16.11 -4.59 -57.30
C TRP A 27 15.74 -5.90 -56.55
N ARG A 28 14.74 -5.73 -55.65
CA ARG A 28 13.40 -6.39 -55.64
C ARG A 28 13.27 -7.87 -55.20
N GLY A 29 12.58 -8.10 -54.07
CA GLY A 29 11.85 -9.36 -53.81
C GLY A 29 11.47 -9.64 -52.35
N ASP A 30 10.25 -9.30 -51.96
CA ASP A 30 9.49 -10.00 -50.89
C ASP A 30 8.71 -11.19 -51.54
N PRO A 31 8.23 -12.24 -50.81
CA PRO A 31 7.91 -12.22 -49.38
C PRO A 31 8.40 -13.41 -48.52
N THR A 32 8.01 -13.33 -47.25
CA THR A 32 8.02 -14.32 -46.13
C THR A 32 7.36 -15.69 -46.42
N PRO A 33 7.36 -16.65 -45.46
CA PRO A 33 8.37 -16.99 -44.43
C PRO A 33 8.67 -18.52 -44.41
N TRP A 34 9.61 -18.99 -43.56
CA TRP A 34 9.54 -20.36 -43.00
C TRP A 34 10.19 -20.45 -41.61
N ALA A 35 9.70 -21.40 -40.81
CA ALA A 35 10.15 -21.64 -39.44
C ALA A 35 10.99 -22.93 -39.36
N ALA A 36 12.02 -22.92 -38.51
CA ALA A 36 12.74 -24.13 -38.13
C ALA A 36 13.09 -24.08 -36.63
N SER A 37 12.58 -25.04 -35.87
CA SER A 37 12.98 -25.29 -34.48
C SER A 37 13.56 -26.68 -34.40
N THR A 38 14.84 -26.80 -34.02
CA THR A 38 15.44 -28.10 -33.72
C THR A 38 16.34 -27.97 -32.49
N PHE A 39 16.07 -28.80 -31.48
CA PHE A 39 16.90 -28.94 -30.28
C PHE A 39 18.09 -29.84 -30.56
N TYR A 40 19.25 -29.54 -29.97
CA TYR A 40 20.25 -30.56 -29.62
C TYR A 40 20.91 -30.22 -28.27
N SER A 41 21.60 -31.19 -27.68
CA SER A 41 22.20 -31.15 -26.34
C SER A 41 23.39 -32.13 -26.28
N ILE A 42 23.90 -32.41 -25.07
CA ILE A 42 24.95 -33.40 -24.75
C ILE A 42 26.39 -32.95 -25.23
N PRO A 43 27.52 -33.60 -24.84
CA PRO A 43 28.41 -33.05 -23.79
C PRO A 43 29.90 -32.90 -24.18
N PRO A 44 30.79 -32.38 -23.28
CA PRO A 44 32.23 -32.27 -23.52
C PRO A 44 33.08 -33.45 -22.99
N PRO A 45 34.30 -33.68 -23.53
CA PRO A 45 35.37 -34.47 -22.90
C PRO A 45 36.64 -33.64 -22.55
N HIS A 46 37.57 -34.25 -21.80
CA HIS A 46 38.79 -33.63 -21.23
C HIS A 46 40.05 -33.74 -22.15
N PRO A 47 41.08 -32.89 -21.93
CA PRO A 47 42.42 -33.04 -22.52
C PRO A 47 43.40 -33.84 -21.62
N PRO A 48 44.46 -34.45 -22.18
CA PRO A 48 45.63 -34.98 -21.45
C PRO A 48 46.75 -33.93 -21.28
N HIS A 49 47.86 -34.31 -20.64
CA HIS A 49 48.97 -33.45 -20.20
C HIS A 49 50.35 -34.00 -20.64
N GLU A 50 51.42 -33.36 -20.16
CA GLU A 50 52.87 -33.71 -20.30
C GLU A 50 53.54 -33.41 -21.66
N GLU A 51 54.87 -33.37 -21.79
CA GLU A 51 55.96 -32.68 -21.03
C GLU A 51 57.26 -32.80 -21.87
N GLY A 52 58.21 -31.86 -21.79
CA GLY A 52 59.56 -32.09 -22.36
C GLY A 52 60.39 -30.88 -22.79
N THR A 53 61.63 -30.82 -22.29
CA THR A 53 62.72 -29.88 -22.70
C THR A 53 64.04 -30.68 -22.72
N PRO A 54 65.05 -30.36 -23.56
CA PRO A 54 66.12 -29.46 -23.08
C PRO A 54 66.94 -28.64 -24.12
N SER A 55 67.38 -27.46 -23.68
CA SER A 55 68.67 -26.75 -23.91
C SER A 55 69.56 -26.98 -25.16
N SER A 56 69.90 -25.88 -25.87
CA SER A 56 71.29 -25.52 -26.31
C SER A 56 71.34 -24.10 -26.92
N ILE A 57 72.54 -23.46 -26.99
CA ILE A 57 72.74 -22.01 -27.26
C ILE A 57 74.18 -21.71 -27.77
N PRO A 58 74.56 -20.46 -28.16
CA PRO A 58 74.09 -19.59 -29.25
C PRO A 58 74.97 -19.88 -30.50
N PRO A 59 75.86 -19.02 -31.13
CA PRO A 59 76.15 -17.57 -31.07
C PRO A 59 75.25 -16.77 -32.07
N ARG A 60 75.45 -15.51 -32.50
CA ARG A 60 76.41 -14.37 -32.34
C ARG A 60 75.54 -13.06 -32.47
N ASP A 61 75.96 -11.79 -32.59
CA ASP A 61 77.27 -11.14 -32.79
C ASP A 61 77.41 -9.75 -32.09
N ARG A 62 77.77 -8.67 -32.81
CA ARG A 62 78.25 -7.37 -32.27
C ARG A 62 77.99 -6.16 -33.20
N PRO A 63 78.27 -4.88 -32.80
CA PRO A 63 78.94 -4.41 -31.58
C PRO A 63 78.30 -3.26 -30.73
N SER A 64 78.84 -3.12 -29.51
CA SER A 64 79.00 -1.95 -28.60
C SER A 64 79.32 -0.59 -29.26
N TRP A 65 79.20 0.62 -28.65
CA TRP A 65 79.46 1.17 -27.29
C TRP A 65 78.32 2.18 -26.87
N GLY A 66 78.18 2.86 -25.71
CA GLY A 66 79.00 3.30 -24.56
C GLY A 66 78.14 4.18 -23.58
N PRO A 67 78.62 4.67 -22.39
CA PRO A 67 77.75 4.65 -21.19
C PRO A 67 77.72 5.86 -20.19
N LYS A 68 76.79 5.80 -19.19
CA LYS A 68 76.65 6.54 -17.88
C LYS A 68 75.97 7.94 -17.93
N ARG A 69 74.80 8.18 -17.29
CA ARG A 69 74.42 8.39 -15.83
C ARG A 69 74.81 9.79 -15.26
N PRO A 70 74.06 10.39 -14.30
CA PRO A 70 72.60 10.68 -14.20
C PRO A 70 72.31 12.14 -13.68
N LEU A 71 71.03 12.58 -13.49
CA LEU A 71 70.52 13.39 -12.34
C LEU A 71 69.08 13.96 -12.47
N THR A 72 68.25 13.71 -11.44
CA THR A 72 67.10 14.48 -10.86
C THR A 72 66.13 15.39 -11.65
N LYS A 73 64.82 15.12 -11.41
CA LYS A 73 63.67 16.08 -11.21
C LYS A 73 63.12 16.84 -12.44
N SER A 74 61.82 17.12 -12.59
CA SER A 74 60.63 16.99 -11.71
C SER A 74 59.35 16.54 -12.46
N GLN A 75 58.43 15.91 -11.71
CA GLN A 75 56.95 15.93 -11.87
C GLN A 75 56.34 15.78 -13.29
N SER A 76 55.94 14.54 -13.61
CA SER A 76 54.79 14.30 -14.50
C SER A 76 53.48 14.67 -13.78
N LEU A 77 52.46 15.09 -14.52
CA LEU A 77 51.14 15.44 -14.01
C LEU A 77 50.08 14.84 -14.95
N GLY A 78 49.37 13.81 -14.48
CA GLY A 78 48.33 13.13 -15.27
C GLY A 78 48.53 11.61 -15.43
N GLU A 79 48.62 10.87 -14.32
CA GLU A 79 48.16 9.48 -14.37
C GLU A 79 46.63 9.46 -14.62
N PRO A 80 46.10 8.50 -15.38
CA PRO A 80 44.66 8.31 -15.47
C PRO A 80 44.18 7.83 -14.10
N VAL A 81 43.58 8.73 -13.31
CA VAL A 81 42.98 8.37 -12.02
C VAL A 81 41.98 7.26 -12.28
N ALA A 82 42.31 6.06 -11.78
CA ALA A 82 41.39 4.94 -11.69
C ALA A 82 40.27 5.33 -10.71
N ARG A 83 39.30 6.09 -11.21
CA ARG A 83 38.06 6.33 -10.50
C ARG A 83 37.41 4.96 -10.32
N SER A 84 37.47 4.46 -9.11
CA SER A 84 36.48 3.53 -8.57
C SER A 84 35.13 4.26 -8.57
N SER A 85 34.55 4.42 -9.77
CA SER A 85 33.14 4.80 -9.89
C SER A 85 32.36 3.82 -9.02
N PRO A 86 31.47 4.30 -8.13
CA PRO A 86 30.56 3.39 -7.46
C PRO A 86 29.87 2.55 -8.54
N SER A 87 29.73 1.25 -8.31
CA SER A 87 28.91 0.40 -9.16
C SER A 87 27.47 0.91 -9.04
N SER A 88 27.05 1.74 -10.00
CA SER A 88 25.73 2.35 -10.02
C SER A 88 24.69 1.25 -9.90
N SER A 89 23.79 1.38 -8.91
CA SER A 89 22.88 0.29 -8.60
C SER A 89 21.90 0.10 -9.76
N PRO A 90 21.45 -1.13 -10.06
CA PRO A 90 20.41 -1.39 -11.05
C PRO A 90 19.09 -0.63 -10.82
N GLU A 91 18.91 0.00 -9.64
CA GLU A 91 17.72 0.72 -9.21
C GLU A 91 17.79 2.24 -9.53
N GLU A 92 19.00 2.78 -9.62
CA GLU A 92 19.30 4.19 -9.94
C GLU A 92 19.36 4.47 -11.45
N MET A 93 19.37 3.43 -12.28
CA MET A 93 19.52 3.57 -13.73
C MET A 93 18.30 4.25 -14.38
N THR A 94 18.59 5.09 -15.38
CA THR A 94 17.59 5.86 -16.13
C THR A 94 17.95 5.90 -17.61
N PHE A 95 17.08 6.46 -18.45
CA PHE A 95 17.38 6.70 -19.87
C PHE A 95 18.60 7.63 -20.10
N GLY A 96 19.06 8.36 -19.09
CA GLY A 96 20.27 9.18 -19.14
C GLY A 96 21.55 8.49 -18.61
N THR A 97 21.50 7.22 -18.22
CA THR A 97 22.69 6.46 -17.78
C THR A 97 23.66 6.27 -18.95
N ALA A 98 24.94 6.56 -18.75
CA ALA A 98 25.95 6.51 -19.81
C ALA A 98 26.38 5.08 -20.17
N ASP A 99 26.66 4.84 -21.45
CA ASP A 99 27.04 3.52 -22.01
C ASP A 99 28.21 2.86 -21.27
N GLY A 100 29.16 3.65 -20.75
CA GLY A 100 30.31 3.15 -19.99
C GLY A 100 29.97 2.55 -18.62
N GLU A 101 28.84 2.90 -18.03
CA GLU A 101 28.31 2.22 -16.83
C GLU A 101 27.52 0.96 -17.21
N LEU A 102 26.72 1.07 -18.27
CA LEU A 102 25.86 0.00 -18.77
C LEU A 102 26.68 -1.18 -19.34
N GLY A 103 27.81 -0.92 -19.99
CA GLY A 103 28.61 -1.90 -20.72
C GLY A 103 28.92 -3.18 -19.93
N ARG A 104 29.41 -3.06 -18.68
CA ARG A 104 29.75 -4.21 -17.82
C ARG A 104 28.55 -5.06 -17.41
N LEU A 105 27.33 -4.54 -17.54
CA LEU A 105 26.09 -5.24 -17.19
C LEU A 105 25.44 -5.89 -18.42
N LEU A 106 25.81 -5.46 -19.63
CA LEU A 106 25.39 -6.10 -20.89
C LEU A 106 26.25 -7.33 -21.25
N GLU A 107 27.38 -7.55 -20.59
CA GLU A 107 28.31 -8.67 -20.84
C GLU A 107 27.67 -10.07 -20.71
N SER A 108 26.51 -10.20 -20.07
CA SER A 108 25.76 -11.46 -20.02
C SER A 108 24.24 -11.24 -20.05
N PRO A 109 23.45 -12.18 -20.62
CA PRO A 109 21.98 -12.12 -20.56
C PRO A 109 21.43 -12.07 -19.13
N ALA A 110 22.15 -12.64 -18.16
CA ALA A 110 21.80 -12.57 -16.75
C ALA A 110 21.98 -11.15 -16.17
N GLY A 111 23.05 -10.44 -16.56
CA GLY A 111 23.26 -9.04 -16.20
C GLY A 111 22.19 -8.12 -16.80
N VAL A 112 21.88 -8.29 -18.10
CA VAL A 112 20.78 -7.57 -18.78
C VAL A 112 19.46 -7.78 -18.05
N CYS A 113 19.13 -9.04 -17.70
CA CYS A 113 17.93 -9.37 -16.94
C CYS A 113 17.92 -8.69 -15.56
N GLY A 114 19.04 -8.75 -14.83
CA GLY A 114 19.20 -8.09 -13.52
C GLY A 114 18.95 -6.58 -13.56
N VAL A 115 19.49 -5.89 -14.59
CA VAL A 115 19.24 -4.46 -14.82
C VAL A 115 17.76 -4.19 -15.08
N VAL A 116 17.12 -4.96 -15.97
CA VAL A 116 15.69 -4.80 -16.28
C VAL A 116 14.83 -5.01 -15.04
N LEU A 117 15.12 -6.03 -14.22
CA LEU A 117 14.36 -6.31 -12.99
C LEU A 117 14.58 -5.26 -11.88
N GLY A 118 15.80 -4.74 -11.73
CA GLY A 118 16.09 -3.60 -10.85
C GLY A 118 15.34 -2.33 -11.27
N CYS A 119 15.40 -1.98 -12.55
CA CYS A 119 14.64 -0.88 -13.14
C CYS A 119 13.13 -1.02 -12.92
N GLN A 120 12.57 -2.24 -13.02
CA GLN A 120 11.16 -2.49 -12.74
C GLN A 120 10.82 -2.26 -11.26
N ALA A 121 11.60 -2.82 -10.32
CA ALA A 121 11.38 -2.68 -8.89
C ALA A 121 11.45 -1.20 -8.44
N ALA A 122 12.50 -0.49 -8.86
CA ALA A 122 12.69 0.91 -8.54
C ALA A 122 11.60 1.82 -9.16
N THR A 123 11.18 1.54 -10.39
CA THR A 123 10.08 2.28 -11.03
C THR A 123 8.74 2.03 -10.32
N LEU A 124 8.47 0.80 -9.91
CA LEU A 124 7.27 0.46 -9.14
C LEU A 124 7.24 1.16 -7.77
N ALA A 125 8.39 1.23 -7.08
CA ALA A 125 8.52 1.98 -5.83
C ALA A 125 8.25 3.48 -6.03
N ARG A 126 8.86 4.10 -7.06
CA ARG A 126 8.64 5.51 -7.43
C ARG A 126 7.18 5.80 -7.79
N LEU A 127 6.51 4.89 -8.52
CA LEU A 127 5.09 5.01 -8.84
C LEU A 127 4.23 4.88 -7.58
N SER A 128 4.48 3.88 -6.72
CA SER A 128 3.75 3.70 -5.46
C SER A 128 3.80 4.95 -4.58
N ALA A 129 4.98 5.56 -4.42
CA ALA A 129 5.14 6.81 -3.68
C ALA A 129 4.35 7.98 -4.30
N ARG A 130 4.39 8.16 -5.62
CA ARG A 130 3.62 9.22 -6.33
C ARG A 130 2.11 9.03 -6.25
N ILE A 131 1.62 7.79 -6.22
CA ILE A 131 0.18 7.52 -6.01
C ILE A 131 -0.19 7.79 -4.54
N GLN A 132 0.68 7.42 -3.59
CA GLN A 132 0.49 7.69 -2.17
C GLN A 132 0.38 9.18 -1.85
N GLU A 133 1.27 10.01 -2.43
CA GLU A 133 1.22 11.47 -2.29
C GLU A 133 -0.09 12.06 -2.86
N LYS A 134 -0.56 11.57 -4.01
CA LYS A 134 -1.87 11.96 -4.57
C LYS A 134 -3.06 11.56 -3.71
N LEU A 135 -2.98 10.46 -2.97
CA LEU A 135 -4.06 9.95 -2.11
C LEU A 135 -4.12 10.62 -0.72
N LEU A 136 -2.97 11.07 -0.19
CA LEU A 136 -2.82 11.56 1.18
C LEU A 136 -2.51 13.07 1.30
N GLY A 137 -2.22 13.72 0.17
CA GLY A 137 -1.60 15.04 0.11
C GLY A 137 -0.07 14.97 0.28
N SER A 138 0.62 16.02 -0.18
CA SER A 138 2.04 16.19 0.08
C SER A 138 2.28 16.57 1.55
N GLU A 139 3.33 16.03 2.18
CA GLU A 139 3.63 16.26 3.59
C GLU A 139 3.87 17.75 3.93
N GLU A 140 4.42 18.53 3.00
CA GLU A 140 4.64 19.97 3.21
C GLU A 140 3.31 20.71 3.37
N ARG A 141 2.37 20.49 2.44
CA ARG A 141 1.00 21.02 2.54
C ARG A 141 0.28 20.54 3.79
N GLN A 142 0.50 19.28 4.18
CA GLN A 142 -0.07 18.71 5.41
C GLN A 142 0.43 19.44 6.66
N ARG A 143 1.73 19.71 6.77
CA ARG A 143 2.32 20.47 7.89
C ARG A 143 1.88 21.93 7.91
N LEU A 144 1.71 22.56 6.74
CA LEU A 144 1.17 23.92 6.63
C LEU A 144 -0.29 24.01 7.13
N LEU A 145 -1.12 23.00 6.83
CA LEU A 145 -2.49 22.92 7.33
C LEU A 145 -2.55 22.69 8.85
N GLU A 146 -1.66 21.86 9.40
CA GLU A 146 -1.53 21.65 10.84
C GLU A 146 -1.05 22.91 11.57
N ALA A 147 -0.10 23.65 10.97
CA ALA A 147 0.40 24.92 11.51
C ALA A 147 -0.67 26.03 11.48
N GLU A 148 -1.45 26.14 10.40
CA GLU A 148 -2.56 27.08 10.36
C GLU A 148 -3.65 26.71 11.38
N LEU A 149 -4.12 25.47 11.42
CA LEU A 149 -5.19 25.06 12.35
C LEU A 149 -4.76 25.00 13.82
N ALA A 150 -3.48 25.25 14.14
CA ALA A 150 -2.99 25.28 15.50
C ALA A 150 -3.63 26.43 16.32
N GLY A 151 -4.29 26.08 17.43
CA GLY A 151 -4.92 27.06 18.32
C GLY A 151 -6.22 27.69 17.80
N LYS A 152 -6.69 27.35 16.59
CA LYS A 152 -8.00 27.79 16.10
C LYS A 152 -9.11 26.89 16.66
N GLY A 153 -10.22 27.49 17.10
CA GLY A 153 -11.44 26.83 17.59
C GLY A 153 -12.62 26.94 16.61
N TRP A 154 -13.86 26.74 17.09
CA TRP A 154 -15.05 26.76 16.22
C TRP A 154 -15.22 28.08 15.45
N ALA A 155 -14.84 29.23 16.03
CA ALA A 155 -14.95 30.54 15.40
C ALA A 155 -14.12 30.73 14.10
N ALA A 156 -13.22 29.79 13.78
CA ALA A 156 -12.44 29.79 12.53
C ALA A 156 -12.96 28.80 11.48
N LEU A 157 -14.05 28.08 11.77
CA LEU A 157 -14.61 27.01 10.96
C LEU A 157 -16.04 27.38 10.54
N SER A 158 -16.41 27.15 9.29
CA SER A 158 -17.80 27.27 8.83
C SER A 158 -18.50 25.92 8.93
N LEU A 159 -19.60 25.83 9.68
CA LEU A 159 -20.40 24.60 9.72
C LEU A 159 -21.15 24.42 8.40
N LEU A 160 -21.01 23.26 7.75
CA LEU A 160 -21.65 23.00 6.45
C LEU A 160 -22.98 22.24 6.60
N GLU A 161 -23.05 21.30 7.54
CA GLU A 161 -24.26 20.52 7.87
C GLU A 161 -24.48 20.53 9.38
N ARG A 162 -25.75 20.63 9.81
CA ARG A 162 -26.13 20.67 11.25
C ARG A 162 -26.20 19.29 11.89
N GLU A 163 -26.50 18.28 11.09
CA GLU A 163 -26.51 16.87 11.48
C GLU A 163 -25.14 16.24 11.18
N PRO A 164 -24.74 15.18 11.88
CA PRO A 164 -23.45 14.54 11.62
C PRO A 164 -23.51 13.67 10.36
N CYS A 165 -22.66 13.96 9.38
CA CYS A 165 -22.53 13.18 8.14
C CYS A 165 -22.11 11.71 8.38
N CYS A 166 -21.52 11.41 9.55
CA CYS A 166 -21.25 10.04 9.98
C CYS A 166 -21.26 9.93 11.51
N GLN A 167 -21.72 8.79 12.03
CA GLN A 167 -21.64 8.42 13.44
C GLN A 167 -20.88 7.09 13.57
N SER A 168 -19.72 7.12 14.23
CA SER A 168 -18.97 5.91 14.59
C SER A 168 -19.46 5.33 15.92
N GLY A 169 -18.82 4.28 16.44
CA GLY A 169 -18.95 3.89 17.84
C GLY A 169 -18.49 5.02 18.79
N ASP A 170 -17.30 5.57 18.53
CA ASP A 170 -16.60 6.51 19.42
C ASP A 170 -17.01 8.00 19.32
N ALA A 171 -17.59 8.45 18.19
CA ALA A 171 -17.75 9.87 17.88
C ALA A 171 -18.93 10.16 16.93
N TRP A 172 -19.24 11.45 16.81
CA TRP A 172 -20.00 12.04 15.70
C TRP A 172 -19.04 12.85 14.81
N TYR A 173 -19.27 12.88 13.51
CA TYR A 173 -18.48 13.65 12.53
C TYR A 173 -19.36 14.67 11.83
N PHE A 174 -18.94 15.94 11.83
CA PHE A 174 -19.63 17.05 11.16
C PHE A 174 -18.73 17.64 10.07
N PRO A 175 -19.25 17.91 8.86
CA PRO A 175 -18.47 18.55 7.81
C PRO A 175 -18.33 20.05 8.09
N VAL A 176 -17.09 20.53 8.08
CA VAL A 176 -16.73 21.93 8.34
C VAL A 176 -15.84 22.48 7.23
N GLY A 177 -16.13 23.70 6.81
CA GLY A 177 -15.29 24.47 5.90
C GLY A 177 -14.17 25.20 6.65
N PHE A 178 -13.02 25.33 6.00
CA PHE A 178 -11.90 26.14 6.45
C PHE A 178 -11.30 26.92 5.29
N ALA A 179 -11.12 28.22 5.47
CA ALA A 179 -10.46 29.09 4.51
C ALA A 179 -8.93 28.90 4.60
N PHE A 180 -8.32 28.37 3.54
CA PHE A 180 -6.87 28.18 3.43
C PHE A 180 -6.37 28.70 2.08
N GLU A 181 -5.35 29.55 2.11
CA GLU A 181 -4.82 30.26 0.92
C GLU A 181 -5.95 30.99 0.16
N GLN A 182 -6.34 30.48 -1.01
CA GLN A 182 -7.42 31.01 -1.86
C GLN A 182 -8.55 29.98 -2.06
N SER A 183 -8.62 28.95 -1.21
CA SER A 183 -9.57 27.84 -1.31
C SER A 183 -10.38 27.65 -0.02
N GLN A 184 -11.63 27.23 -0.17
CA GLN A 184 -12.38 26.62 0.92
C GLN A 184 -12.08 25.12 0.91
N LEU A 185 -11.46 24.62 1.99
CA LEU A 185 -11.25 23.19 2.20
C LEU A 185 -12.36 22.64 3.08
N VAL A 186 -12.72 21.37 2.90
CA VAL A 186 -13.71 20.69 3.72
C VAL A 186 -13.02 19.63 4.57
N PHE A 187 -13.28 19.67 5.88
CA PHE A 187 -12.73 18.78 6.89
C PHE A 187 -13.86 18.17 7.72
N ALA A 188 -13.55 17.16 8.53
CA ALA A 188 -14.49 16.59 9.49
C ALA A 188 -14.12 16.99 10.92
N ALA A 189 -15.03 17.66 11.62
CA ALA A 189 -14.96 17.86 13.06
C ALA A 189 -15.45 16.58 13.76
N LYS A 190 -14.51 15.81 14.30
CA LYS A 190 -14.75 14.64 15.15
C LYS A 190 -15.05 15.12 16.58
N VAL A 191 -16.30 14.94 17.00
CA VAL A 191 -16.79 15.19 18.36
C VAL A 191 -16.93 13.83 19.07
N PRO A 192 -16.05 13.48 20.04
CA PRO A 192 -16.15 12.22 20.77
C PRO A 192 -17.42 12.17 21.61
N LYS A 193 -18.00 10.98 21.74
CA LYS A 193 -19.16 10.76 22.62
C LYS A 193 -18.76 10.79 24.10
N PRO A 194 -19.69 11.11 25.01
CA PRO A 194 -19.48 10.91 26.44
C PRO A 194 -18.96 9.50 26.74
N CYS A 195 -18.05 9.39 27.72
CA CYS A 195 -17.30 8.16 28.08
C CYS A 195 -16.30 7.62 27.03
N CYS A 196 -16.32 8.05 25.77
CA CYS A 196 -15.38 7.61 24.73
C CYS A 196 -14.07 8.42 24.75
N ALA A 197 -13.08 7.95 25.51
CA ALA A 197 -11.75 8.56 25.57
C ALA A 197 -10.86 8.19 24.36
N SER A 198 -11.13 8.80 23.20
CA SER A 198 -10.29 8.67 22.00
C SER A 198 -8.86 9.16 22.27
N LEU A 199 -7.88 8.25 22.27
CA LEU A 199 -6.50 8.59 22.60
C LEU A 199 -5.86 9.43 21.48
N TRP A 200 -5.18 10.54 21.83
CA TRP A 200 -4.45 11.30 20.83
C TRP A 200 -3.06 10.70 20.55
N VAL A 201 -2.79 10.31 19.29
CA VAL A 201 -1.57 9.61 18.85
C VAL A 201 -0.99 10.23 17.56
N GLN A 202 -0.95 11.56 17.46
CA GLN A 202 -0.42 12.26 16.28
C GLN A 202 1.09 12.12 16.11
N SER A 203 1.84 12.33 17.20
CA SER A 203 3.25 12.74 17.14
C SER A 203 4.25 11.61 16.87
N SER A 204 3.80 10.37 16.74
CA SER A 204 4.65 9.19 16.50
C SER A 204 4.11 8.22 15.45
N LEU A 205 2.90 8.47 14.93
CA LEU A 205 2.22 7.56 14.00
C LEU A 205 2.33 8.16 12.58
N GLY A 206 3.24 7.60 11.79
CA GLY A 206 3.52 8.10 10.43
C GLY A 206 2.27 8.06 9.53
N ALA A 207 2.21 8.97 8.55
CA ALA A 207 1.04 9.06 7.67
C ALA A 207 0.81 7.75 6.89
N HIS A 208 -0.36 7.12 7.10
CA HIS A 208 -0.74 5.86 6.47
C HIS A 208 -2.12 5.96 5.81
N CYS A 209 -2.34 5.24 4.71
CA CYS A 209 -3.60 5.31 3.94
C CYS A 209 -4.85 4.92 4.75
N SER A 210 -4.73 3.97 5.68
CA SER A 210 -5.87 3.32 6.34
C SER A 210 -6.01 3.62 7.84
N ILE A 211 -5.38 4.70 8.30
CA ILE A 211 -5.43 5.19 9.69
C ILE A 211 -5.99 6.61 9.65
N GLN A 212 -6.97 6.94 10.49
CA GLN A 212 -7.53 8.29 10.53
C GLN A 212 -6.47 9.31 10.99
N ARG A 213 -6.21 10.32 10.16
CA ARG A 213 -5.42 11.49 10.55
C ARG A 213 -6.35 12.50 11.24
N LEU A 214 -5.90 13.07 12.35
CA LEU A 214 -6.43 14.33 12.85
C LEU A 214 -5.27 15.36 12.76
N ILE A 215 -5.60 16.64 12.61
CA ILE A 215 -4.65 17.69 12.21
C ILE A 215 -4.65 18.87 13.19
N SER A 216 -5.75 19.05 13.91
CA SER A 216 -5.81 19.97 15.06
C SER A 216 -6.74 19.40 16.13
N ARG A 217 -6.59 19.91 17.34
CA ARG A 217 -7.43 19.59 18.51
C ARG A 217 -7.64 20.84 19.34
N PHE A 218 -8.89 21.09 19.70
CA PHE A 218 -9.27 22.15 20.62
C PHE A 218 -10.29 21.65 21.64
N THR A 219 -10.69 22.51 22.57
CA THR A 219 -11.69 22.20 23.59
C THR A 219 -12.49 23.47 23.82
N ASP A 220 -13.77 23.42 23.45
CA ASP A 220 -14.61 24.59 23.21
C ASP A 220 -16.08 24.19 23.41
N ARG A 221 -16.98 25.17 23.53
CA ARG A 221 -18.43 24.90 23.55
C ARG A 221 -18.86 24.47 22.15
N LEU A 222 -19.72 23.46 22.04
CA LEU A 222 -20.38 23.18 20.76
C LEU A 222 -21.23 24.38 20.30
N PRO A 223 -21.17 24.76 19.02
CA PRO A 223 -22.17 25.61 18.38
C PRO A 223 -23.59 25.06 18.61
N TRP A 224 -24.54 25.95 18.91
CA TRP A 224 -25.93 25.58 19.20
C TRP A 224 -26.68 25.07 17.95
N GLU A 225 -26.11 25.32 16.77
CA GLU A 225 -26.58 24.84 15.48
C GLU A 225 -26.32 23.33 15.25
N LEU A 226 -25.48 22.69 16.07
CA LEU A 226 -25.16 21.26 15.97
C LEU A 226 -26.22 20.38 16.64
N VAL A 227 -26.80 19.47 15.88
CA VAL A 227 -27.68 18.42 16.40
C VAL A 227 -26.82 17.22 16.82
N LEU A 228 -26.89 16.82 18.09
CA LEU A 228 -26.29 15.59 18.59
C LEU A 228 -27.32 14.46 18.65
N PRO A 229 -27.26 13.44 17.77
CA PRO A 229 -28.16 12.29 17.84
C PRO A 229 -28.10 11.59 19.21
N GLY A 230 -29.22 11.60 19.94
CA GLY A 230 -29.37 11.00 21.26
C GLY A 230 -29.44 11.97 22.45
N SER A 231 -29.65 13.28 22.25
CA SER A 231 -30.05 14.17 23.34
C SER A 231 -31.43 13.78 23.90
N PRO A 232 -31.62 13.73 25.24
CA PRO A 232 -32.83 13.19 25.86
C PRO A 232 -33.98 14.20 25.94
N GLU A 233 -34.33 14.86 24.82
CA GLU A 233 -35.41 15.87 24.77
C GLU A 233 -36.66 15.40 23.99
N GLU A 234 -36.55 14.38 23.13
CA GLU A 234 -37.67 13.94 22.25
C GLU A 234 -38.69 12.98 22.89
N GLN A 235 -38.57 12.65 24.19
CA GLN A 235 -39.51 11.72 24.88
C GLN A 235 -40.45 12.40 25.90
N SER A 236 -40.47 13.73 25.99
CA SER A 236 -41.29 14.47 26.96
C SER A 236 -42.07 15.64 26.36
N GLN A 237 -42.83 15.40 25.29
CA GLN A 237 -43.89 16.34 24.85
C GLN A 237 -45.13 16.23 25.76
N SER A 238 -45.01 16.75 26.99
CA SER A 238 -46.14 17.00 27.88
C SER A 238 -46.61 18.47 27.76
N PRO A 239 -47.85 18.75 27.35
CA PRO A 239 -48.29 20.13 27.07
C PRO A 239 -48.70 20.89 28.34
N SER A 240 -47.72 21.54 28.98
CA SER A 240 -47.93 22.53 30.04
C SER A 240 -47.10 23.78 29.75
N GLY A 241 -47.77 24.90 29.48
CA GLY A 241 -47.12 26.14 29.06
C GLY A 241 -46.63 27.00 30.22
N GLU A 242 -45.34 26.90 30.54
CA GLU A 242 -44.55 27.92 31.23
C GLU A 242 -43.20 28.03 30.50
N GLU A 243 -42.66 29.23 30.31
CA GLU A 243 -41.38 29.44 29.60
C GLU A 243 -40.19 28.96 30.45
N PRO A 244 -39.46 27.91 30.06
CA PRO A 244 -38.29 27.47 30.81
C PRO A 244 -37.10 28.33 30.39
N ALA A 245 -36.71 29.29 31.23
CA ALA A 245 -35.51 30.11 31.06
C ALA A 245 -34.22 29.30 31.34
N HIS A 246 -34.04 28.18 30.63
CA HIS A 246 -32.91 27.27 30.72
C HIS A 246 -32.18 27.25 29.38
N LEU A 247 -31.17 28.11 29.26
CA LEU A 247 -30.15 27.99 28.23
C LEU A 247 -29.46 26.63 28.38
N ALA A 248 -29.86 25.67 27.53
CA ALA A 248 -29.25 24.35 27.46
C ALA A 248 -27.73 24.51 27.34
N THR A 249 -27.03 24.18 28.42
CA THR A 249 -25.63 24.59 28.59
C THR A 249 -24.75 23.69 27.73
N CYS A 250 -24.57 24.12 26.48
CA CYS A 250 -23.84 23.39 25.44
C CYS A 250 -22.49 22.91 25.99
N PRO A 251 -22.25 21.59 26.02
CA PRO A 251 -21.12 21.03 26.74
C PRO A 251 -19.81 21.50 26.11
N VAL A 252 -18.84 21.84 26.97
CA VAL A 252 -17.46 22.05 26.55
C VAL A 252 -16.87 20.68 26.23
N LEU A 253 -16.69 20.39 24.95
CA LEU A 253 -16.16 19.10 24.48
C LEU A 253 -14.79 19.30 23.84
N GLN A 254 -13.98 18.24 23.89
CA GLN A 254 -12.79 18.15 23.06
C GLN A 254 -13.21 17.84 21.62
N VAL A 255 -12.69 18.59 20.66
CA VAL A 255 -12.99 18.43 19.23
C VAL A 255 -11.68 18.22 18.50
N PHE A 256 -11.67 17.27 17.56
CA PHE A 256 -10.54 17.02 16.68
C PHE A 256 -10.93 17.30 15.23
N ILE A 257 -10.06 17.95 14.47
CA ILE A 257 -10.27 18.14 13.03
C ILE A 257 -9.54 17.04 12.28
N SER A 258 -10.22 16.34 11.38
CA SER A 258 -9.66 15.36 10.45
C SER A 258 -9.71 15.92 9.02
N PRO A 259 -8.69 15.71 8.16
CA PRO A 259 -8.71 16.20 6.78
C PRO A 259 -9.62 15.36 5.87
N GLU A 260 -10.32 14.37 6.43
CA GLU A 260 -10.82 13.19 5.74
C GLU A 260 -12.29 12.99 6.14
N VAL A 261 -13.22 13.42 5.29
CA VAL A 261 -14.66 13.37 5.62
C VAL A 261 -15.21 11.95 5.45
N PRO A 262 -15.70 11.30 6.52
CA PRO A 262 -16.39 10.03 6.41
C PRO A 262 -17.83 10.23 5.92
N TYR A 263 -18.25 9.44 4.94
CA TYR A 263 -19.63 9.46 4.44
C TYR A 263 -20.48 8.33 5.02
N GLN A 264 -19.86 7.30 5.60
CA GLN A 264 -20.50 6.27 6.43
C GLN A 264 -19.47 5.41 7.19
N THR A 265 -19.95 4.60 8.13
CA THR A 265 -19.20 3.48 8.72
C THR A 265 -19.29 2.22 7.86
N LEU A 266 -18.36 1.29 8.07
CA LEU A 266 -18.43 -0.05 7.47
C LEU A 266 -19.66 -0.82 7.95
N ALA A 267 -20.09 -0.63 9.20
CA ALA A 267 -21.37 -1.17 9.70
C ALA A 267 -22.57 -0.72 8.83
N GLY A 268 -22.65 0.58 8.54
CA GLY A 268 -23.67 1.14 7.65
C GLY A 268 -23.55 0.61 6.21
N PHE A 269 -22.33 0.43 5.72
CA PHE A 269 -22.07 -0.12 4.38
C PHE A 269 -22.54 -1.56 4.25
N VAL A 270 -22.15 -2.43 5.19
CA VAL A 270 -22.57 -3.84 5.24
C VAL A 270 -24.10 -3.94 5.33
N LYS A 271 -24.74 -3.13 6.19
CA LYS A 271 -26.21 -3.09 6.30
C LYS A 271 -26.90 -2.66 4.99
N GLY A 272 -26.30 -1.75 4.22
CA GLY A 272 -26.85 -1.27 2.95
C GLY A 272 -26.62 -2.19 1.74
N THR A 273 -25.63 -3.09 1.79
CA THR A 273 -25.13 -3.81 0.59
C THR A 273 -25.58 -5.25 0.42
N HIS A 274 -26.42 -5.78 1.32
CA HIS A 274 -26.94 -7.15 1.25
C HIS A 274 -27.64 -7.51 -0.08
N SER A 275 -28.36 -6.55 -0.69
CA SER A 275 -28.96 -6.72 -2.03
C SER A 275 -27.91 -6.83 -3.15
N LEU A 276 -26.79 -6.12 -3.00
CA LEU A 276 -25.69 -6.02 -3.96
C LEU A 276 -24.75 -7.22 -3.91
N HIS A 277 -24.50 -7.79 -2.71
CA HIS A 277 -23.83 -9.08 -2.55
C HIS A 277 -24.65 -10.20 -3.20
N ARG A 278 -25.97 -10.21 -3.02
CA ARG A 278 -26.87 -11.17 -3.69
C ARG A 278 -26.90 -11.00 -5.22
N SER A 279 -26.87 -9.77 -5.74
CA SER A 279 -26.97 -9.54 -7.20
C SER A 279 -25.64 -9.71 -7.95
N SER A 280 -24.52 -9.46 -7.30
CA SER A 280 -23.21 -9.32 -7.96
C SER A 280 -22.03 -9.84 -7.11
N PRO A 281 -22.11 -11.07 -6.54
CA PRO A 281 -21.23 -11.52 -5.46
C PRO A 281 -19.74 -11.45 -5.80
N GLY A 282 -19.34 -11.72 -7.05
CA GLY A 282 -17.93 -11.60 -7.47
C GLY A 282 -17.34 -10.19 -7.41
N HIS A 283 -18.14 -9.14 -7.59
CA HIS A 283 -17.67 -7.76 -7.46
C HIS A 283 -17.71 -7.32 -5.98
N TYR A 284 -18.77 -7.69 -5.25
CA TYR A 284 -18.87 -7.40 -3.82
C TYR A 284 -17.76 -8.06 -3.00
N GLU A 285 -17.46 -9.34 -3.25
CA GLU A 285 -16.43 -10.07 -2.51
C GLU A 285 -15.01 -9.64 -2.90
N ARG A 286 -14.82 -9.10 -4.12
CA ARG A 286 -13.58 -8.37 -4.49
C ARG A 286 -13.42 -7.11 -3.64
N LEU A 287 -14.49 -6.31 -3.53
CA LEU A 287 -14.50 -5.10 -2.69
C LEU A 287 -14.28 -5.44 -1.20
N ALA A 288 -14.89 -6.51 -0.70
CA ALA A 288 -14.62 -7.04 0.64
C ALA A 288 -13.13 -7.37 0.85
N CYS A 289 -12.49 -8.05 -0.11
CA CYS A 289 -11.05 -8.32 -0.04
C CYS A 289 -10.20 -7.04 -0.02
N LEU A 290 -10.59 -6.00 -0.76
CA LEU A 290 -9.89 -4.70 -0.80
C LEU A 290 -10.07 -3.88 0.49
N LEU A 291 -11.25 -3.96 1.12
CA LEU A 291 -11.52 -3.34 2.42
C LEU A 291 -10.75 -4.05 3.55
N LEU A 292 -10.78 -5.39 3.57
CA LEU A 292 -10.02 -6.21 4.51
C LEU A 292 -8.50 -6.02 4.36
N LEU A 293 -8.00 -5.82 3.13
CA LEU A 293 -6.59 -5.54 2.87
C LEU A 293 -6.16 -4.20 3.51
N GLN A 294 -6.99 -3.16 3.39
CA GLN A 294 -6.77 -1.87 4.04
C GLN A 294 -6.74 -2.00 5.57
N VAL A 295 -7.66 -2.79 6.15
CA VAL A 295 -7.65 -3.10 7.60
C VAL A 295 -6.35 -3.77 8.02
N CYS A 296 -5.90 -4.81 7.30
CA CYS A 296 -4.66 -5.52 7.64
C CYS A 296 -3.43 -4.59 7.54
N MET A 297 -3.33 -3.76 6.50
CA MET A 297 -2.24 -2.79 6.36
C MET A 297 -2.26 -1.72 7.47
N GLY A 298 -3.44 -1.24 7.88
CA GLY A 298 -3.58 -0.31 9.00
C GLY A 298 -3.12 -0.90 10.33
N LEU A 299 -3.47 -2.17 10.59
CA LEU A 299 -3.08 -2.89 11.81
C LEU A 299 -1.58 -3.20 11.85
N GLU A 300 -0.98 -3.60 10.73
CA GLU A 300 0.46 -3.83 10.59
C GLU A 300 1.25 -2.55 10.91
N HIS A 301 0.78 -1.39 10.43
CA HIS A 301 1.38 -0.09 10.76
C HIS A 301 1.20 0.30 12.25
N LEU A 302 0.02 0.10 12.84
CA LEU A 302 -0.21 0.36 14.28
C LEU A 302 0.72 -0.49 15.16
N ARG A 303 0.85 -1.78 14.82
CA ARG A 303 1.72 -2.76 15.48
C ARG A 303 3.20 -2.36 15.38
N ALA A 304 3.66 -1.95 14.20
CA ALA A 304 5.03 -1.47 13.99
C ALA A 304 5.38 -0.23 14.83
N GLN A 305 4.40 0.63 15.13
CA GLN A 305 4.58 1.83 15.96
C GLN A 305 4.30 1.60 17.46
N ASN A 306 4.15 0.35 17.90
CA ASN A 306 3.82 -0.02 19.29
C ASN A 306 2.57 0.69 19.83
N VAL A 307 1.63 1.06 18.95
CA VAL A 307 0.31 1.54 19.34
C VAL A 307 -0.52 0.32 19.76
N GLY A 308 -1.32 0.47 20.82
CA GLY A 308 -2.20 -0.60 21.26
C GLY A 308 -3.28 -0.95 20.23
N GLN A 309 -3.93 -2.09 20.45
CA GLN A 309 -4.90 -2.66 19.52
C GLN A 309 -5.94 -1.63 19.03
N GLY A 310 -6.20 -1.66 17.72
CA GLY A 310 -7.29 -0.91 17.12
C GLY A 310 -8.64 -1.49 17.54
N ASP A 311 -9.64 -0.64 17.76
CA ASP A 311 -11.00 -1.10 18.04
C ASP A 311 -11.68 -1.57 16.74
N LEU A 312 -11.44 -2.84 16.40
CA LEU A 312 -11.84 -3.49 15.16
C LEU A 312 -13.32 -3.90 15.15
N CYS A 313 -14.20 -2.95 15.46
CA CYS A 313 -15.64 -3.06 15.25
C CYS A 313 -16.02 -2.37 13.93
N PRO A 314 -16.96 -2.89 13.10
CA PRO A 314 -17.41 -2.25 11.86
C PRO A 314 -17.91 -0.80 12.03
N GLU A 315 -18.35 -0.44 13.23
CA GLU A 315 -18.81 0.89 13.64
C GLU A 315 -17.66 1.90 13.81
N ASN A 316 -16.42 1.42 13.98
CA ASN A 316 -15.21 2.22 14.16
C ASN A 316 -14.25 2.17 12.94
N LEU A 317 -14.71 1.54 11.86
CA LEU A 317 -14.08 1.58 10.55
C LEU A 317 -14.87 2.54 9.66
N LEU A 318 -14.25 3.68 9.33
CA LEU A 318 -14.86 4.74 8.53
C LEU A 318 -14.58 4.51 7.04
N LEU A 319 -15.53 4.87 6.18
CA LEU A 319 -15.32 4.96 4.74
C LEU A 319 -15.26 6.44 4.34
N VAL A 320 -14.16 6.83 3.67
CA VAL A 320 -13.96 8.15 3.06
C VAL A 320 -13.81 8.01 1.55
N GLN A 321 -14.31 8.99 0.80
CA GLN A 321 -14.20 8.97 -0.67
C GLN A 321 -12.74 9.29 -1.08
N CYS A 322 -12.23 8.58 -2.10
CA CYS A 322 -10.89 8.88 -2.63
C CYS A 322 -10.91 10.18 -3.45
N PRO A 323 -9.87 11.04 -3.37
CA PRO A 323 -9.78 12.29 -4.14
C PRO A 323 -9.49 12.09 -5.64
N CYS A 324 -9.84 10.93 -6.20
CA CYS A 324 -9.64 10.59 -7.60
C CYS A 324 -10.76 11.22 -8.46
N PRO A 325 -10.45 11.79 -9.64
CA PRO A 325 -11.47 12.37 -10.51
C PRO A 325 -12.44 11.30 -11.03
N PRO A 326 -13.75 11.59 -11.16
CA PRO A 326 -14.79 10.59 -11.40
C PRO A 326 -14.73 9.84 -12.75
N GLN A 327 -13.78 10.19 -13.62
CA GLN A 327 -13.61 9.56 -14.94
C GLN A 327 -12.77 8.27 -14.92
N SER A 328 -11.86 8.05 -13.96
CA SER A 328 -11.02 6.83 -13.97
C SER A 328 -11.76 5.54 -13.61
N GLN A 329 -12.92 5.65 -12.96
CA GLN A 329 -13.79 4.52 -12.62
C GLN A 329 -15.05 4.44 -13.50
N GLN A 330 -15.09 5.12 -14.65
CA GLN A 330 -16.26 5.20 -15.54
C GLN A 330 -16.51 3.90 -16.37
N GLY A 331 -16.40 2.75 -15.71
CA GLY A 331 -16.81 1.43 -16.19
C GLY A 331 -18.05 0.91 -15.47
N LYS A 332 -18.36 -0.38 -15.65
CA LYS A 332 -19.57 -1.01 -15.08
C LYS A 332 -19.65 -0.97 -13.55
N GLU A 333 -18.52 -0.87 -12.85
CA GLU A 333 -18.46 -0.97 -11.38
C GLU A 333 -18.97 0.30 -10.68
N ALA A 334 -18.71 1.50 -11.24
CA ALA A 334 -19.32 2.74 -10.74
C ALA A 334 -20.84 2.76 -11.00
N ALA A 335 -21.30 2.20 -12.12
CA ALA A 335 -22.74 2.01 -12.41
C ALA A 335 -23.43 0.98 -11.49
N LEU A 336 -22.66 0.20 -10.73
CA LEU A 336 -23.14 -0.72 -9.68
C LEU A 336 -22.97 -0.15 -8.26
N GLY A 337 -22.45 1.07 -8.10
CA GLY A 337 -22.16 1.67 -6.79
C GLY A 337 -20.97 1.04 -6.05
N LEU A 338 -20.10 0.30 -6.75
CA LEU A 338 -18.99 -0.48 -6.17
C LEU A 338 -17.62 0.23 -6.28
N SER A 339 -17.60 1.56 -6.33
CA SER A 339 -16.37 2.35 -6.28
C SER A 339 -15.62 2.11 -4.97
N LEU A 340 -14.38 1.60 -5.02
CA LEU A 340 -13.55 1.32 -3.85
C LEU A 340 -13.33 2.60 -3.02
N PRO A 341 -13.81 2.66 -1.75
CA PRO A 341 -13.51 3.76 -0.85
C PRO A 341 -12.21 3.50 -0.07
N ARG A 342 -11.66 4.56 0.53
CA ARG A 342 -10.57 4.45 1.48
C ARG A 342 -11.16 4.18 2.87
N LEU A 343 -10.70 3.10 3.50
CA LEU A 343 -11.14 2.69 4.83
C LEU A 343 -10.15 3.20 5.88
N LEU A 344 -10.65 3.87 6.93
CA LEU A 344 -9.86 4.41 8.04
C LEU A 344 -10.23 3.74 9.36
N ILE A 345 -9.23 3.26 10.10
CA ILE A 345 -9.37 2.91 11.51
C ILE A 345 -9.45 4.23 12.31
N SER A 346 -10.56 4.48 13.03
CA SER A 346 -10.79 5.74 13.76
C SER A 346 -10.41 5.71 15.25
N SER A 347 -10.34 4.51 15.81
CA SER A 347 -10.40 4.26 17.26
C SER A 347 -9.23 3.39 17.72
N PHE A 348 -8.40 3.94 18.60
CA PHE A 348 -7.18 3.28 19.09
C PHE A 348 -7.22 3.17 20.61
N PHE A 349 -7.14 1.95 21.14
CA PHE A 349 -7.03 1.73 22.57
C PHE A 349 -5.59 1.42 22.96
N LYS A 350 -5.00 2.20 23.88
CA LYS A 350 -3.86 1.70 24.63
C LYS A 350 -4.34 0.63 25.59
N VAL A 351 -3.81 -0.58 25.44
CA VAL A 351 -3.79 -1.60 26.49
C VAL A 351 -2.99 -0.99 27.65
N LYS A 352 -3.69 -0.39 28.61
CA LYS A 352 -3.12 -0.10 29.92
C LYS A 352 -3.07 -1.41 30.68
N ASP A 353 -1.91 -1.75 31.23
CA ASP A 353 -1.76 -2.82 32.21
C ASP A 353 -2.61 -2.52 33.46
N LYS A 354 -3.88 -2.93 33.40
CA LYS A 354 -4.81 -2.83 34.53
C LYS A 354 -4.56 -3.97 35.50
N GLN A 355 -3.41 -3.94 36.17
CA GLN A 355 -3.39 -4.42 37.56
C GLN A 355 -4.35 -3.53 38.36
N ARG A 356 -5.60 -3.97 38.46
CA ARG A 356 -6.65 -3.30 39.22
C ARG A 356 -6.63 -3.89 40.63
N PRO A 357 -6.38 -3.12 41.69
CA PRO A 357 -6.66 -3.57 43.04
C PRO A 357 -8.17 -3.77 43.16
N CYS A 358 -8.63 -5.02 43.19
CA CYS A 358 -10.04 -5.33 43.35
C CYS A 358 -10.43 -5.15 44.82
N SER A 359 -11.23 -4.11 45.11
CA SER A 359 -11.93 -4.00 46.39
C SER A 359 -12.86 -5.20 46.57
N THR A 360 -12.86 -5.77 47.78
CA THR A 360 -13.53 -7.03 48.09
C THR A 360 -15.06 -6.92 48.10
N SER A 361 -15.74 -7.78 47.33
CA SER A 361 -16.63 -8.82 47.89
C SER A 361 -17.27 -9.69 46.80
N GLN A 362 -17.63 -10.92 47.17
CA GLN A 362 -18.52 -11.84 46.44
C GLN A 362 -18.09 -12.43 45.08
N GLU A 363 -16.80 -12.80 44.92
CA GLU A 363 -16.43 -13.97 44.11
C GLU A 363 -15.40 -14.83 44.85
N GLN A 364 -15.80 -16.04 45.29
CA GLN A 364 -14.93 -17.06 45.89
C GLN A 364 -15.38 -18.48 45.52
N ASP A 365 -15.21 -18.89 44.26
CA ASP A 365 -15.12 -20.33 43.94
C ASP A 365 -14.28 -20.65 42.66
N TRP A 366 -13.40 -19.74 42.23
CA TRP A 366 -12.58 -19.92 41.01
C TRP A 366 -11.17 -20.47 41.24
N THR A 367 -10.82 -20.86 42.47
CA THR A 367 -9.43 -21.19 42.87
C THR A 367 -9.14 -22.69 43.01
N LYS A 368 -9.41 -23.49 41.97
CA LYS A 368 -8.86 -24.86 41.83
C LYS A 368 -8.79 -25.37 40.39
N GLY A 369 -7.64 -25.13 39.74
CA GLY A 369 -7.21 -25.84 38.53
C GLY A 369 -7.12 -24.97 37.27
N LEU A 370 -5.94 -24.97 36.65
CA LEU A 370 -5.55 -24.27 35.41
C LEU A 370 -5.59 -22.73 35.50
N ALA A 371 -4.42 -22.10 35.31
CA ALA A 371 -4.30 -20.65 35.29
C ALA A 371 -4.92 -20.06 34.02
N ALA A 372 -5.91 -19.19 34.18
CA ALA A 372 -6.51 -18.45 33.07
C ALA A 372 -5.68 -17.20 32.73
N PRO A 373 -5.14 -17.07 31.50
CA PRO A 373 -4.57 -15.80 31.04
C PRO A 373 -5.72 -14.85 30.61
N PRO A 374 -5.76 -13.60 31.11
CA PRO A 374 -6.77 -12.61 30.71
C PRO A 374 -6.42 -11.99 29.35
N THR A 375 -6.53 -12.78 28.28
CA THR A 375 -6.13 -12.36 26.93
C THR A 375 -7.24 -11.53 26.28
N LEU A 376 -6.99 -10.23 26.07
CA LEU A 376 -7.81 -9.41 25.18
C LEU A 376 -7.84 -10.03 23.77
N VAL A 377 -8.95 -9.86 23.06
CA VAL A 377 -9.16 -10.48 21.75
C VAL A 377 -8.11 -9.95 20.76
N ALA A 378 -7.25 -10.84 20.26
CA ALA A 378 -6.19 -10.51 19.32
C ALA A 378 -6.75 -9.92 18.01
N ASP A 379 -6.01 -9.01 17.37
CA ASP A 379 -6.44 -8.33 16.14
C ASP A 379 -6.85 -9.34 15.05
N GLU A 380 -6.09 -10.43 14.95
CA GLU A 380 -6.34 -11.57 14.08
C GLU A 380 -7.75 -12.16 14.25
N LEU A 381 -8.25 -12.29 15.49
CA LEU A 381 -9.61 -12.79 15.75
C LEU A 381 -10.66 -11.78 15.29
N ASN A 382 -10.43 -10.49 15.50
CA ASN A 382 -11.37 -9.44 15.09
C ASN A 382 -11.46 -9.34 13.56
N VAL A 383 -10.33 -9.44 12.84
CA VAL A 383 -10.35 -9.55 11.36
C VAL A 383 -11.04 -10.84 10.91
N GLY A 384 -10.86 -11.94 11.64
CA GLY A 384 -11.59 -13.19 11.41
C GLY A 384 -13.12 -13.04 11.51
N MET A 385 -13.60 -12.33 12.54
CA MET A 385 -15.02 -12.00 12.74
C MET A 385 -15.54 -11.04 11.65
N LEU A 386 -14.74 -10.03 11.30
CA LEU A 386 -15.06 -9.02 10.29
C LEU A 386 -15.33 -9.62 8.91
N ILE A 387 -14.66 -10.72 8.53
CA ILE A 387 -14.92 -11.44 7.27
C ILE A 387 -16.35 -11.98 7.23
N TYR A 388 -16.87 -12.55 8.32
CA TYR A 388 -18.27 -13.03 8.39
C TYR A 388 -19.26 -11.87 8.30
N GLN A 389 -19.02 -10.79 9.04
CA GLN A 389 -19.87 -9.60 9.05
C GLN A 389 -19.98 -8.97 7.66
N ILE A 390 -18.85 -8.75 6.97
CA ILE A 390 -18.84 -8.19 5.61
C ILE A 390 -19.56 -9.14 4.64
N LEU A 391 -19.40 -10.46 4.77
CA LEU A 391 -20.08 -11.45 3.92
C LEU A 391 -21.54 -11.75 4.34
N HIS A 392 -22.13 -10.92 5.21
CA HIS A 392 -23.51 -11.02 5.71
C HIS A 392 -23.84 -12.38 6.37
N VAL A 393 -22.87 -12.99 7.05
CA VAL A 393 -23.06 -14.22 7.83
C VAL A 393 -22.99 -13.87 9.31
N ASP A 394 -24.06 -14.15 10.07
CA ASP A 394 -24.08 -13.91 11.51
C ASP A 394 -23.07 -14.79 12.25
N ILE A 395 -22.24 -14.17 13.09
CA ILE A 395 -21.30 -14.86 13.97
C ILE A 395 -21.20 -14.15 15.32
N SER A 396 -21.21 -14.93 16.40
CA SER A 396 -20.89 -14.46 17.75
C SER A 396 -19.49 -14.92 18.15
N LEU A 397 -18.82 -14.19 19.05
CA LEU A 397 -17.51 -14.60 19.56
C LEU A 397 -17.58 -15.97 20.28
N GLU A 398 -18.72 -16.28 20.91
CA GLU A 398 -19.00 -17.57 21.52
C GLU A 398 -19.09 -18.72 20.49
N ASN A 399 -19.66 -18.47 19.31
CA ASN A 399 -19.69 -19.44 18.21
C ASN A 399 -18.32 -19.57 17.54
N ALA A 400 -17.58 -18.47 17.41
CA ALA A 400 -16.24 -18.45 16.82
C ALA A 400 -15.21 -19.23 17.67
N LEU A 401 -15.20 -18.96 18.99
CA LEU A 401 -14.33 -19.68 19.93
C LEU A 401 -14.89 -21.07 20.27
N GLY A 402 -16.22 -21.24 20.29
CA GLY A 402 -16.92 -22.50 20.08
C GLY A 402 -16.80 -23.54 21.20
N PHE A 403 -17.13 -23.18 22.45
CA PHE A 403 -17.05 -24.09 23.61
C PHE A 403 -17.85 -25.41 23.51
N ARG A 404 -18.75 -25.57 22.51
CA ARG A 404 -19.54 -26.81 22.30
C ARG A 404 -19.52 -27.40 20.88
N SER A 405 -18.84 -26.79 19.91
CA SER A 405 -18.70 -27.37 18.56
C SER A 405 -17.51 -26.81 17.78
N ASN A 406 -16.86 -27.66 16.99
CA ASN A 406 -15.69 -27.33 16.17
C ASN A 406 -16.09 -26.88 14.74
N ARG A 407 -17.29 -26.31 14.58
CA ARG A 407 -17.85 -25.90 13.28
C ARG A 407 -18.18 -24.42 13.33
N LEU A 408 -17.38 -23.61 12.64
CA LEU A 408 -17.73 -22.24 12.30
C LEU A 408 -18.89 -22.23 11.29
N PRO A 409 -19.66 -21.13 11.17
CA PRO A 409 -20.74 -21.03 10.18
C PRO A 409 -20.23 -21.28 8.75
N GLU A 410 -21.05 -21.92 7.91
CA GLU A 410 -20.64 -22.21 6.53
C GLU A 410 -20.93 -21.03 5.60
N PHE A 411 -19.86 -20.44 5.03
CA PHE A 411 -20.02 -19.47 3.94
C PHE A 411 -20.63 -20.12 2.69
N PRO A 412 -21.63 -19.48 2.05
CA PRO A 412 -22.07 -19.87 0.72
C PRO A 412 -20.94 -19.60 -0.30
N SER A 413 -20.75 -20.50 -1.26
CA SER A 413 -19.72 -20.33 -2.30
C SER A 413 -20.31 -19.58 -3.50
N LEU A 414 -20.33 -18.25 -3.40
CA LEU A 414 -20.99 -17.34 -4.37
C LEU A 414 -20.05 -16.78 -5.44
N SER A 415 -18.73 -16.85 -5.22
CA SER A 415 -17.72 -16.34 -6.15
C SER A 415 -16.36 -17.04 -6.03
N ILE A 416 -15.41 -16.65 -6.89
CA ILE A 416 -14.00 -17.07 -6.83
C ILE A 416 -13.27 -16.66 -5.54
N TYR A 417 -13.83 -15.70 -4.78
CA TYR A 417 -13.25 -15.20 -3.53
C TYR A 417 -13.80 -15.94 -2.30
N SER A 418 -15.03 -16.48 -2.33
CA SER A 418 -15.72 -16.99 -1.13
C SER A 418 -14.96 -18.12 -0.44
N MET A 419 -14.39 -19.06 -1.21
CA MET A 419 -13.59 -20.17 -0.65
C MET A 419 -12.27 -19.66 -0.02
N GLY A 420 -11.67 -18.63 -0.62
CA GLY A 420 -10.47 -17.99 -0.09
C GLY A 420 -10.72 -17.21 1.19
N LEU A 421 -11.82 -16.45 1.24
CA LEU A 421 -12.27 -15.74 2.44
C LEU A 421 -12.68 -16.71 3.55
N LYS A 422 -13.37 -17.81 3.21
CA LYS A 422 -13.65 -18.94 4.12
C LYS A 422 -12.35 -19.52 4.70
N ARG A 423 -11.35 -19.80 3.85
CA ARG A 423 -10.05 -20.33 4.28
C ARG A 423 -9.31 -19.36 5.20
N LEU A 424 -9.27 -18.06 4.84
CA LEU A 424 -8.67 -17.02 5.67
C LEU A 424 -9.37 -16.89 7.03
N ALA A 425 -10.70 -16.87 7.05
CA ALA A 425 -11.47 -16.77 8.29
C ALA A 425 -11.26 -17.98 9.21
N MET A 426 -11.16 -19.20 8.67
CA MET A 426 -10.81 -20.39 9.46
C MET A 426 -9.39 -20.34 10.04
N LEU A 427 -8.44 -19.75 9.31
CA LEU A 427 -7.04 -19.57 9.76
C LEU A 427 -6.90 -18.46 10.81
N LEU A 428 -7.72 -17.40 10.73
CA LEU A 428 -7.76 -16.29 11.68
C LEU A 428 -8.53 -16.64 12.97
N LEU A 429 -9.66 -17.34 12.85
CA LEU A 429 -10.45 -17.82 14.00
C LEU A 429 -9.90 -19.13 14.60
N HIS A 430 -8.66 -19.50 14.29
CA HIS A 430 -8.05 -20.72 14.84
C HIS A 430 -7.87 -20.60 16.37
N ARG A 431 -8.35 -21.61 17.12
CA ARG A 431 -8.34 -21.61 18.60
C ARG A 431 -6.94 -21.57 19.18
N ASP A 432 -6.09 -22.50 18.74
CA ASP A 432 -4.68 -22.56 19.10
C ASP A 432 -3.95 -21.34 18.48
N PRO A 433 -3.42 -20.40 19.28
CA PRO A 433 -2.75 -19.22 18.77
C PRO A 433 -1.50 -19.55 17.95
N CYS A 434 -0.81 -20.66 18.24
CA CYS A 434 0.40 -21.07 17.52
C CYS A 434 0.12 -21.60 16.11
N LYS A 435 -1.17 -21.81 15.77
CA LYS A 435 -1.64 -22.18 14.42
C LYS A 435 -2.48 -21.07 13.75
N ARG A 436 -2.69 -19.95 14.44
CA ARG A 436 -3.40 -18.78 13.89
C ARG A 436 -2.47 -18.01 12.96
N VAL A 437 -2.97 -17.59 11.80
CA VAL A 437 -2.17 -16.74 10.89
C VAL A 437 -2.08 -15.31 11.41
N SER A 438 -0.93 -14.66 11.24
CA SER A 438 -0.72 -13.26 11.62
C SER A 438 -1.44 -12.29 10.67
N ILE A 439 -1.60 -11.02 11.08
CA ILE A 439 -2.09 -9.95 10.19
C ILE A 439 -1.26 -9.84 8.90
N GLU A 440 0.06 -9.98 8.94
CA GLU A 440 0.95 -9.96 7.76
C GLU A 440 0.64 -11.12 6.79
N GLN A 441 0.38 -12.31 7.34
CA GLN A 441 -0.02 -13.48 6.56
C GLN A 441 -1.43 -13.31 5.99
N ALA A 442 -2.36 -12.71 6.74
CA ALA A 442 -3.70 -12.36 6.28
C ALA A 442 -3.66 -11.33 5.13
N ARG A 443 -2.86 -10.26 5.27
CA ARG A 443 -2.54 -9.29 4.21
C ARG A 443 -2.05 -10.03 2.96
N SER A 444 -1.08 -10.91 3.12
CA SER A 444 -0.49 -11.65 2.00
C SER A 444 -1.48 -12.61 1.32
N ILE A 445 -2.36 -13.27 2.10
CA ILE A 445 -3.46 -14.09 1.58
C ILE A 445 -4.47 -13.24 0.78
N LEU A 446 -4.87 -12.06 1.29
CA LEU A 446 -5.78 -11.14 0.60
C LEU A 446 -5.16 -10.60 -0.70
N GLN A 447 -3.88 -10.24 -0.69
CA GLN A 447 -3.14 -9.82 -1.89
C GLN A 447 -3.09 -10.94 -2.94
N VAL A 448 -2.86 -12.20 -2.53
CA VAL A 448 -2.91 -13.36 -3.44
C VAL A 448 -4.34 -13.62 -3.95
N LEU A 449 -5.36 -13.43 -3.13
CA LEU A 449 -6.76 -13.52 -3.55
C LEU A 449 -7.18 -12.41 -4.52
N LEU A 450 -6.53 -11.24 -4.49
CA LEU A 450 -6.84 -10.12 -5.38
C LEU A 450 -6.09 -10.17 -6.72
N TRP A 451 -4.77 -10.40 -6.70
CA TRP A 451 -3.90 -10.32 -7.89
C TRP A 451 -2.91 -11.50 -8.04
N GLY A 452 -2.90 -12.46 -7.12
CA GLY A 452 -1.94 -13.55 -7.04
C GLY A 452 -2.08 -14.69 -8.06
N PRO A 453 -1.17 -15.68 -8.01
CA PRO A 453 -1.28 -16.89 -8.81
C PRO A 453 -2.46 -17.75 -8.35
N ARG A 454 -3.33 -18.09 -9.30
CA ARG A 454 -4.54 -18.89 -9.10
C ARG A 454 -4.24 -20.40 -9.17
N GLN A 455 -5.16 -21.23 -8.70
CA GLN A 455 -4.96 -22.69 -8.57
C GLN A 455 -4.73 -23.38 -9.93
N GLU A 456 -5.29 -22.83 -11.02
CA GLU A 456 -5.15 -23.34 -12.39
C GLU A 456 -3.70 -23.27 -12.91
N LEU A 457 -2.88 -22.34 -12.39
CA LEU A 457 -1.44 -22.30 -12.66
C LEU A 457 -0.75 -23.57 -12.13
N PHE A 458 -1.13 -23.99 -10.92
CA PHE A 458 -0.55 -25.15 -10.24
C PHE A 458 -1.14 -26.49 -10.73
N ALA A 459 -2.32 -26.46 -11.34
CA ALA A 459 -2.89 -27.61 -12.05
C ALA A 459 -2.12 -27.96 -13.35
N ARG A 460 -1.43 -26.99 -13.96
CA ARG A 460 -0.63 -27.18 -15.19
C ARG A 460 0.87 -27.25 -14.96
N SER A 461 1.38 -26.65 -13.88
CA SER A 461 2.81 -26.55 -13.61
C SER A 461 3.11 -26.80 -12.14
N LYS A 462 4.10 -27.66 -11.85
CA LYS A 462 4.52 -27.98 -10.48
C LYS A 462 4.90 -26.68 -9.75
N LYS A 463 4.32 -26.43 -8.57
CA LYS A 463 4.65 -25.26 -7.75
C LYS A 463 6.13 -25.32 -7.31
N THR A 464 6.95 -24.48 -7.92
CA THR A 464 8.37 -24.29 -7.60
C THR A 464 8.67 -22.80 -7.36
N LEU A 465 9.75 -22.52 -6.63
CA LEU A 465 10.19 -21.13 -6.40
C LEU A 465 10.52 -20.42 -7.73
N THR A 466 11.14 -21.12 -8.68
CA THR A 466 11.44 -20.59 -10.03
C THR A 466 10.20 -20.15 -10.79
N LEU A 467 9.13 -20.98 -10.79
CA LEU A 467 7.86 -20.64 -11.42
C LEU A 467 7.22 -19.40 -10.80
N LEU A 468 7.27 -19.30 -9.46
CA LEU A 468 6.71 -18.16 -8.72
C LEU A 468 7.53 -16.88 -8.93
N ARG A 469 8.86 -16.98 -9.02
CA ARG A 469 9.75 -15.85 -9.34
C ARG A 469 9.42 -15.29 -10.72
N SER A 470 9.42 -16.12 -11.76
CA SER A 470 9.10 -15.67 -13.12
C SER A 470 7.65 -15.18 -13.26
N TRP A 471 6.71 -15.69 -12.46
CA TRP A 471 5.36 -15.13 -12.37
C TRP A 471 5.37 -13.70 -11.80
N VAL A 472 6.15 -13.42 -10.74
CA VAL A 472 6.30 -12.06 -10.18
C VAL A 472 6.97 -11.12 -11.17
N GLU A 473 8.05 -11.55 -11.83
CA GLU A 473 8.80 -10.78 -12.83
C GLU A 473 7.89 -10.35 -14.00
N VAL A 474 7.16 -11.30 -14.59
CA VAL A 474 6.19 -11.01 -15.67
C VAL A 474 5.05 -10.11 -15.17
N LYS A 475 4.56 -10.27 -13.94
CA LYS A 475 3.51 -9.41 -13.39
C LYS A 475 3.98 -7.98 -13.10
N ARG A 476 5.21 -7.78 -12.64
CA ARG A 476 5.84 -6.45 -12.49
C ARG A 476 5.93 -5.75 -13.84
N ALA A 477 6.42 -6.44 -14.87
CA ALA A 477 6.47 -5.91 -16.24
C ALA A 477 5.09 -5.50 -16.78
N LEU A 478 4.09 -6.37 -16.67
CA LEU A 478 2.72 -6.10 -17.13
C LEU A 478 2.03 -4.96 -16.37
N LEU A 479 2.28 -4.83 -15.06
CA LEU A 479 1.74 -3.73 -14.25
C LEU A 479 2.35 -2.38 -14.67
N LEU A 480 3.65 -2.34 -14.94
CA LEU A 480 4.34 -1.14 -15.43
C LEU A 480 3.88 -0.76 -16.84
N LEU A 481 3.62 -1.74 -17.71
CA LEU A 481 3.02 -1.51 -19.03
C LEU A 481 1.61 -0.90 -18.91
N LYS A 482 0.73 -1.42 -18.04
CA LYS A 482 -0.59 -0.82 -17.75
C LYS A 482 -0.45 0.66 -17.35
N PHE A 483 0.53 1.01 -16.52
CA PHE A 483 0.75 2.40 -16.13
C PHE A 483 1.23 3.28 -17.29
N ALA A 484 2.11 2.77 -18.16
CA ALA A 484 2.54 3.48 -19.36
C ALA A 484 1.38 3.73 -20.33
N GLU A 485 0.60 2.70 -20.64
CA GLU A 485 -0.61 2.77 -21.48
C GLU A 485 -1.64 3.76 -20.92
N ASN A 486 -1.95 3.66 -19.62
CA ASN A 486 -2.85 4.60 -18.94
C ASN A 486 -2.34 6.05 -18.96
N SER A 487 -1.02 6.27 -18.96
CA SER A 487 -0.43 7.61 -19.03
C SER A 487 -0.40 8.22 -20.43
N ALA A 488 -0.53 7.40 -21.48
CA ALA A 488 -0.61 7.83 -22.87
C ALA A 488 -2.05 8.00 -23.36
N GLY A 489 -3.01 7.25 -22.78
CA GLY A 489 -4.44 7.41 -23.03
C GLY A 489 -5.10 8.51 -22.18
N ALA A 490 -6.37 8.79 -22.45
CA ALA A 490 -7.20 9.68 -21.63
C ALA A 490 -7.70 9.02 -20.31
N VAL A 491 -6.99 8.02 -19.80
CA VAL A 491 -7.35 7.30 -18.57
C VAL A 491 -6.97 8.18 -17.38
N GLY A 492 -7.92 8.41 -16.45
CA GLY A 492 -7.67 9.26 -15.30
C GLY A 492 -6.56 8.74 -14.38
N SER A 493 -6.05 9.61 -13.48
CA SER A 493 -4.93 9.27 -12.59
C SER A 493 -5.18 7.96 -11.80
N PRO A 494 -4.12 7.15 -11.59
CA PRO A 494 -4.19 5.89 -10.85
C PRO A 494 -4.76 6.08 -9.44
N GLY A 495 -5.61 5.13 -9.02
CA GLY A 495 -6.37 5.24 -7.78
C GLY A 495 -5.85 4.38 -6.64
N LEU A 496 -6.72 4.15 -5.66
CA LEU A 496 -6.41 3.35 -4.47
C LEU A 496 -6.14 1.87 -4.79
N GLU A 497 -6.84 1.27 -5.78
CA GLU A 497 -6.54 -0.11 -6.17
C GLU A 497 -5.16 -0.23 -6.83
N GLU A 498 -4.79 0.70 -7.72
CA GLU A 498 -3.44 0.78 -8.27
C GLU A 498 -2.37 0.89 -7.18
N TRP A 499 -2.60 1.71 -6.13
CA TRP A 499 -1.67 1.80 -5.00
C TRP A 499 -1.54 0.49 -4.22
N LEU A 500 -2.65 -0.15 -3.86
CA LEU A 500 -2.65 -1.44 -3.14
C LEU A 500 -1.94 -2.55 -3.95
N CYS A 501 -2.18 -2.58 -5.27
CA CYS A 501 -1.52 -3.49 -6.20
C CYS A 501 -0.02 -3.21 -6.32
N CYS A 502 0.39 -1.93 -6.37
CA CYS A 502 1.80 -1.51 -6.36
C CYS A 502 2.52 -1.95 -5.08
N GLN A 503 1.94 -1.74 -3.89
CA GLN A 503 2.57 -2.15 -2.63
C GLN A 503 2.75 -3.68 -2.57
N TYR A 504 1.76 -4.45 -3.03
CA TYR A 504 1.90 -5.90 -3.17
C TYR A 504 3.06 -6.29 -4.10
N PHE A 505 3.08 -5.79 -5.34
CA PHE A 505 4.14 -6.18 -6.29
C PHE A 505 5.52 -5.60 -5.96
N LYS A 506 5.61 -4.54 -5.16
CA LYS A 506 6.85 -4.02 -4.57
C LYS A 506 7.44 -5.00 -3.55
N GLU A 507 6.62 -5.56 -2.67
CA GLU A 507 7.07 -6.35 -1.50
C GLU A 507 7.10 -7.87 -1.74
N VAL A 508 6.32 -8.39 -2.69
CA VAL A 508 6.15 -9.84 -2.88
C VAL A 508 7.44 -10.55 -3.31
N THR A 509 7.70 -11.69 -2.67
CA THR A 509 8.74 -12.66 -3.04
C THR A 509 8.13 -14.00 -3.43
N GLU A 510 8.90 -14.83 -4.15
CA GLU A 510 8.54 -16.21 -4.45
C GLU A 510 8.38 -17.09 -3.21
N HIS A 511 9.09 -16.77 -2.12
CA HIS A 511 8.99 -17.47 -0.84
C HIS A 511 7.66 -17.14 -0.13
N THR A 512 7.29 -15.86 -0.07
CA THR A 512 5.98 -15.40 0.44
C THR A 512 4.85 -16.06 -0.36
N LEU A 513 4.94 -16.04 -1.70
CA LEU A 513 3.98 -16.71 -2.57
C LEU A 513 3.89 -18.22 -2.31
N TYR A 514 5.03 -18.91 -2.15
CA TYR A 514 5.03 -20.35 -1.93
C TYR A 514 4.30 -20.74 -0.65
N GLN A 515 4.54 -19.99 0.43
CA GLN A 515 3.89 -20.16 1.74
C GLN A 515 2.39 -19.82 1.68
N VAL A 516 2.03 -18.65 1.15
CA VAL A 516 0.62 -18.20 1.07
C VAL A 516 -0.22 -19.14 0.21
N THR A 517 0.28 -19.51 -0.97
CA THR A 517 -0.41 -20.48 -1.83
C THR A 517 -0.44 -21.89 -1.24
N GLN A 518 0.44 -22.22 -0.28
CA GLN A 518 0.31 -23.46 0.48
C GLN A 518 -0.85 -23.36 1.49
N ALA A 519 -0.92 -22.27 2.26
CA ALA A 519 -1.97 -22.06 3.26
C ALA A 519 -3.38 -21.91 2.65
N LEU A 520 -3.46 -21.33 1.44
CA LEU A 520 -4.70 -20.99 0.75
C LEU A 520 -5.29 -22.12 -0.12
N TYR A 521 -4.45 -22.96 -0.73
CA TYR A 521 -4.88 -24.04 -1.64
C TYR A 521 -4.61 -25.45 -1.07
N THR A 522 -4.58 -25.55 0.26
CA THR A 522 -4.75 -26.80 1.03
C THR A 522 -6.09 -26.78 1.79
#